data_AF-A0A0B7MP78-F1
#
_entry.id   AF-A0A0B7MP78-F1
#
_cell.length_a   1.000
_cell.length_b   1.000
_cell.length_c   1.000
_cell.angle_alpha   90.00
_cell.angle_beta   90.00
_cell.angle_gamma   90.00
#
_symmetry.space_group_name_H-M   'P 1'
#
loop_
_entity.id
_entity.type
_entity.pdbx_description
1 polymer ?
#
loop_
_entity_poly.entity_id
_entity_poly.type
_entity_poly.pdbx_seq_one_letter_code
_entity_poly.pdbx_strand_id
1 'polypeptide(L)'
;MKPSSLAYITALVLGACFSITHSQPIHSKDLVNVNKPTQVVKTLEFEKRSTIHHLSSDKKMRSAATKKTQIKLNKRGSKHSSKKSSKHSSKKSKKSSSKKSSSKKSSKKSSKVSTKPIKSCYKKAAFTQYWIPKEGDKDMLNDGKTVTLSGSKSKTLKSDSGSTIAKVAENTFDKFQMEGTGLLKNGVMVNLGDSDKTFQKVDRSKAPYGLGSDDNIHLTPWVSVAANDLKVGTRLYVKELDGVKLPDGKTHNGCVRVDDEGWSFNGCQLDFFVLQFTAYQKLDDLLPEKVTVSSQNCEILDYVTDSVKKWAVINK
;
A
#
# COMPACT_ATOMS: atom_id res chain seq x y z
N MET A 1 -67.48 25.29 -0.13
CA MET A 1 -67.22 26.71 0.17
C MET A 1 -65.79 27.06 -0.20
N LYS A 2 -65.58 28.32 -0.59
CA LYS A 2 -64.44 28.95 -1.30
C LYS A 2 -63.09 28.98 -0.51
N PRO A 3 -61.97 29.37 -1.17
CA PRO A 3 -60.58 29.21 -0.73
C PRO A 3 -59.94 30.49 -0.17
N SER A 4 -58.75 30.37 0.42
CA SER A 4 -57.86 31.48 0.85
C SER A 4 -56.48 30.90 1.21
N SER A 5 -55.30 31.48 0.97
CA SER A 5 -54.82 32.68 0.27
C SER A 5 -53.29 32.50 0.11
N LEU A 6 -52.73 33.06 -0.97
CA LEU A 6 -51.29 33.28 -1.18
C LEU A 6 -50.67 34.19 -0.09
N ALA A 7 -49.36 34.05 0.14
CA ALA A 7 -48.45 35.19 0.37
C ALA A 7 -47.03 34.87 -0.13
N TYR A 8 -46.59 35.67 -1.10
CA TYR A 8 -45.22 35.82 -1.62
C TYR A 8 -44.39 36.67 -0.64
N ILE A 9 -43.10 36.36 -0.45
CA ILE A 9 -42.10 37.38 -0.08
C ILE A 9 -40.86 37.19 -0.96
N THR A 10 -40.66 38.18 -1.83
CA THR A 10 -39.45 38.44 -2.61
C THR A 10 -38.59 39.42 -1.81
N ALA A 11 -37.31 39.12 -1.61
CA ALA A 11 -36.33 40.10 -1.12
C ALA A 11 -35.21 40.25 -2.16
N LEU A 12 -35.22 41.43 -2.78
CA LEU A 12 -34.29 41.94 -3.78
C LEU A 12 -33.41 42.95 -3.04
N VAL A 13 -32.09 42.76 -3.01
CA VAL A 13 -31.16 43.80 -2.53
C VAL A 13 -30.15 44.10 -3.64
N LEU A 14 -30.28 45.33 -4.12
CA LEU A 14 -29.41 46.07 -5.02
C LEU A 14 -28.22 46.67 -4.27
N GLY A 15 -27.12 46.88 -4.99
CA GLY A 15 -26.08 47.87 -4.67
C GLY A 15 -24.68 47.34 -4.95
N ALA A 16 -23.78 48.02 -5.66
CA ALA A 16 -23.83 49.26 -6.42
C ALA A 16 -22.61 49.28 -7.36
N CYS A 17 -22.75 49.95 -8.51
CA CYS A 17 -21.67 50.22 -9.45
C CYS A 17 -20.74 51.31 -8.89
N PHE A 18 -19.43 51.16 -9.09
CA PHE A 18 -18.48 52.27 -9.10
C PHE A 18 -17.69 52.24 -10.41
N SER A 19 -17.81 53.31 -11.18
CA SER A 19 -16.91 53.66 -12.27
C SER A 19 -16.68 55.16 -12.18
N ILE A 20 -15.42 55.57 -12.02
CA ILE A 20 -14.97 56.95 -12.25
C ILE A 20 -13.73 56.86 -13.14
N THR A 21 -13.82 57.57 -14.25
CA THR A 21 -12.79 57.88 -15.24
C THR A 21 -11.85 58.98 -14.72
N HIS A 22 -10.58 58.99 -15.11
CA HIS A 22 -9.87 60.16 -15.69
C HIS A 22 -8.42 59.81 -16.06
N SER A 23 -7.90 60.46 -17.10
CA SER A 23 -6.73 60.11 -17.90
C SER A 23 -5.62 61.18 -17.81
N GLN A 24 -4.43 60.84 -18.34
CA GLN A 24 -3.27 61.69 -18.76
C GLN A 24 -2.19 62.04 -17.70
N PRO A 25 -0.94 62.40 -18.11
CA PRO A 25 0.01 61.61 -18.91
C PRO A 25 1.41 61.58 -18.24
N ILE A 26 2.23 60.55 -18.48
CA ILE A 26 3.65 60.60 -18.09
C ILE A 26 4.54 60.14 -19.23
N HIS A 27 5.55 60.98 -19.45
CA HIS A 27 6.57 60.97 -20.47
C HIS A 27 7.36 59.67 -20.61
N SER A 28 7.68 59.40 -21.88
CA SER A 28 8.73 58.51 -22.37
C SER A 28 10.11 58.89 -21.83
N LYS A 29 10.85 57.89 -21.33
CA LYS A 29 12.25 57.55 -21.65
C LYS A 29 12.73 56.48 -20.67
N ASP A 30 12.90 55.27 -21.17
CA ASP A 30 14.11 54.45 -20.97
C ASP A 30 13.86 53.04 -21.51
N LEU A 31 14.33 52.86 -22.74
CA LEU A 31 14.54 51.56 -23.36
C LEU A 31 15.71 50.89 -22.63
N VAL A 32 15.41 49.93 -21.75
CA VAL A 32 16.38 48.88 -21.41
C VAL A 32 15.79 47.55 -21.85
N ASN A 33 16.26 47.16 -23.03
CA ASN A 33 16.11 45.85 -23.62
C ASN A 33 16.79 44.81 -22.70
N VAL A 34 16.00 44.02 -21.97
CA VAL A 34 16.45 42.76 -21.39
C VAL A 34 15.57 41.66 -21.96
N ASN A 35 16.02 41.10 -23.08
CA ASN A 35 15.64 39.78 -23.54
C ASN A 35 15.89 38.78 -22.40
N LYS A 36 14.83 38.45 -21.66
CA LYS A 36 14.85 37.35 -20.70
C LYS A 36 14.25 36.14 -21.41
N PRO A 37 15.02 35.11 -21.76
CA PRO A 37 14.48 33.94 -22.41
C PRO A 37 13.51 33.25 -21.46
N THR A 38 12.30 33.02 -21.99
CA THR A 38 11.30 32.12 -21.44
C THR A 38 11.98 30.85 -20.95
N GLN A 39 11.93 30.61 -19.63
CA GLN A 39 12.40 29.33 -19.10
C GLN A 39 11.45 28.25 -19.61
N VAL A 40 11.93 27.54 -20.62
CA VAL A 40 11.44 26.24 -21.02
C VAL A 40 11.45 25.36 -19.76
N VAL A 41 10.26 25.06 -19.25
CA VAL A 41 10.06 24.05 -18.23
C VAL A 41 10.69 22.77 -18.76
N LYS A 42 11.78 22.34 -18.12
CA LYS A 42 12.49 21.10 -18.44
C LYS A 42 11.54 19.92 -18.20
N THR A 43 10.97 19.37 -19.26
CA THR A 43 10.45 17.99 -19.31
C THR A 43 11.63 17.02 -19.39
N LEU A 44 12.49 16.99 -18.37
CA LEU A 44 13.68 16.14 -18.32
C LEU A 44 13.62 15.22 -17.09
N GLU A 45 13.71 13.92 -17.39
CA GLU A 45 14.09 12.81 -16.49
C GLU A 45 13.04 12.13 -15.59
N PHE A 46 11.76 12.11 -15.96
CA PHE A 46 10.85 11.07 -15.41
C PHE A 46 11.04 9.70 -16.11
N GLU A 47 11.54 9.71 -17.35
CA GLU A 47 11.57 8.56 -18.26
C GLU A 47 12.65 7.50 -17.94
N LYS A 48 13.60 7.78 -17.03
CA LYS A 48 14.66 6.81 -16.69
C LYS A 48 14.35 5.93 -15.48
N ARG A 49 13.55 6.40 -14.52
CA ARG A 49 13.22 5.62 -13.31
C ARG A 49 12.14 4.56 -13.54
N SER A 50 11.10 4.88 -14.33
CA SER A 50 9.96 3.99 -14.57
C SER A 50 10.28 2.85 -15.56
N THR A 51 11.09 3.10 -16.59
CA THR A 51 11.27 2.19 -17.74
C THR A 51 12.00 0.88 -17.40
N ILE A 52 12.80 0.84 -16.33
CA ILE A 52 13.49 -0.39 -15.91
C ILE A 52 12.51 -1.46 -15.37
N HIS A 53 11.31 -1.06 -14.92
CA HIS A 53 10.36 -1.96 -14.26
C HIS A 53 9.43 -2.72 -15.21
N HIS A 54 9.23 -2.27 -16.46
CA HIS A 54 8.01 -2.64 -17.20
C HIS A 54 8.16 -3.55 -18.42
N LEU A 55 9.36 -3.72 -19.01
CA LEU A 55 9.55 -4.48 -20.25
C LEU A 55 9.62 -6.02 -20.09
N SER A 56 9.56 -6.56 -18.86
CA SER A 56 9.83 -7.99 -18.58
C SER A 56 8.60 -8.84 -18.22
N SER A 57 7.42 -8.23 -18.07
CA SER A 57 6.24 -8.88 -17.48
C SER A 57 5.61 -9.96 -18.37
N ASP A 58 5.58 -9.79 -19.70
CA ASP A 58 4.86 -10.70 -20.61
C ASP A 58 5.49 -12.10 -20.73
N LYS A 59 6.81 -12.21 -20.62
CA LYS A 59 7.53 -13.49 -20.78
C LYS A 59 7.58 -14.31 -19.47
N LYS A 60 7.28 -13.70 -18.32
CA LYS A 60 7.43 -14.29 -16.97
C LYS A 60 6.11 -14.80 -16.37
N MET A 61 4.95 -14.34 -16.86
CA MET A 61 3.60 -14.76 -16.42
C MET A 61 3.35 -16.29 -16.48
N ARG A 62 4.07 -17.02 -17.35
CA ARG A 62 3.93 -18.49 -17.46
C ARG A 62 4.60 -19.30 -16.33
N SER A 63 5.55 -18.74 -15.56
CA SER A 63 6.31 -19.53 -14.56
C SER A 63 5.77 -19.46 -13.14
N ALA A 64 5.07 -18.38 -12.77
CA ALA A 64 4.50 -18.18 -11.43
C ALA A 64 3.31 -19.11 -11.15
N ALA A 65 2.47 -19.38 -12.15
CA ALA A 65 1.35 -20.33 -12.06
C ALA A 65 1.84 -21.74 -11.68
N THR A 66 2.98 -22.17 -12.22
CA THR A 66 3.56 -23.50 -11.97
C THR A 66 4.04 -23.67 -10.53
N LYS A 67 4.49 -22.58 -9.87
CA LYS A 67 5.06 -22.63 -8.52
C LYS A 67 3.98 -22.72 -7.43
N LYS A 68 2.85 -22.02 -7.59
CA LYS A 68 1.68 -22.14 -6.69
C LYS A 68 1.07 -23.55 -6.75
N THR A 69 1.05 -24.20 -7.92
CA THR A 69 0.49 -25.56 -8.05
C THR A 69 1.33 -26.63 -7.32
N GLN A 70 2.66 -26.52 -7.31
CA GLN A 70 3.52 -27.51 -6.61
C GLN A 70 3.38 -27.48 -5.08
N ILE A 71 3.15 -26.31 -4.48
CA ILE A 71 2.98 -26.19 -3.03
C ILE A 71 1.67 -26.84 -2.55
N LYS A 72 0.62 -26.81 -3.37
CA LYS A 72 -0.71 -27.35 -3.01
C LYS A 72 -0.75 -28.90 -3.05
N LEU A 73 0.11 -29.55 -3.83
CA LEU A 73 0.18 -31.01 -3.93
C LEU A 73 0.87 -31.68 -2.72
N ASN A 74 1.79 -31.01 -2.03
CA ASN A 74 2.51 -31.59 -0.88
C ASN A 74 1.73 -31.59 0.45
N LYS A 75 0.53 -31.01 0.52
CA LYS A 75 -0.27 -30.89 1.77
C LYS A 75 -1.35 -31.97 1.95
N ARG A 76 -1.45 -32.98 1.06
CA ARG A 76 -2.53 -34.00 1.13
C ARG A 76 -2.14 -35.39 1.65
N GLY A 77 -0.92 -35.60 2.15
CA GLY A 77 -0.46 -36.91 2.62
C GLY A 77 -0.18 -37.00 4.12
N SER A 78 -1.20 -36.93 4.99
CA SER A 78 -1.12 -37.58 6.31
C SER A 78 -2.50 -37.65 6.99
N LYS A 79 -3.17 -38.80 6.85
CA LYS A 79 -4.27 -39.23 7.73
C LYS A 79 -4.02 -40.70 8.06
N HIS A 80 -3.64 -40.98 9.30
CA HIS A 80 -3.86 -42.29 9.90
C HIS A 80 -4.31 -42.19 11.36
N SER A 81 -5.39 -42.93 11.58
CA SER A 81 -6.08 -43.39 12.79
C SER A 81 -5.31 -43.49 14.12
N SER A 82 -6.02 -43.22 15.22
CA SER A 82 -6.38 -44.28 16.19
C SER A 82 -7.43 -43.83 17.22
N LYS A 83 -8.36 -44.75 17.49
CA LYS A 83 -9.36 -44.76 18.57
C LYS A 83 -8.69 -45.09 19.90
N LYS A 84 -9.14 -44.50 21.01
CA LYS A 84 -9.37 -45.25 22.27
C LYS A 84 -10.29 -44.50 23.24
N SER A 85 -11.21 -45.25 23.81
CA SER A 85 -12.27 -44.86 24.73
C SER A 85 -12.02 -45.39 26.15
N SER A 86 -12.78 -44.85 27.11
CA SER A 86 -13.10 -45.35 28.48
C SER A 86 -12.09 -44.97 29.59
N LYS A 87 -12.42 -44.73 30.87
CA LYS A 87 -13.65 -44.53 31.67
C LYS A 87 -13.20 -44.16 33.13
N HIS A 88 -14.06 -43.47 33.89
CA HIS A 88 -14.19 -43.42 35.38
C HIS A 88 -13.06 -42.85 36.28
N SER A 89 -13.35 -41.77 37.03
CA SER A 89 -13.81 -41.68 38.45
C SER A 89 -12.61 -41.66 39.43
N SER A 90 -12.51 -40.91 40.54
CA SER A 90 -13.47 -40.36 41.49
C SER A 90 -12.77 -39.42 42.52
N LYS A 91 -13.59 -38.60 43.21
CA LYS A 91 -13.49 -38.11 44.62
C LYS A 91 -12.39 -37.11 45.09
N LYS A 92 -12.89 -35.91 45.46
CA LYS A 92 -12.76 -35.17 46.75
C LYS A 92 -11.49 -35.36 47.60
N SER A 93 -10.81 -34.25 47.96
CA SER A 93 -11.00 -33.53 49.24
C SER A 93 -9.91 -32.49 49.59
N LYS A 94 -10.38 -31.34 50.12
CA LYS A 94 -9.88 -30.55 51.27
C LYS A 94 -8.43 -29.98 51.31
N LYS A 95 -8.40 -28.65 51.50
CA LYS A 95 -7.79 -27.89 52.63
C LYS A 95 -6.62 -26.95 52.31
N SER A 96 -6.87 -25.69 52.69
CA SER A 96 -6.03 -24.53 52.95
C SER A 96 -4.54 -24.75 53.28
N SER A 97 -3.68 -23.85 52.78
CA SER A 97 -2.93 -22.92 53.64
C SER A 97 -2.08 -21.94 52.82
N SER A 98 -2.05 -20.71 53.31
CA SER A 98 -1.24 -19.57 52.91
C SER A 98 0.27 -19.83 53.09
N LYS A 99 1.10 -19.49 52.09
CA LYS A 99 2.49 -19.07 52.33
C LYS A 99 2.92 -17.92 51.41
N LYS A 100 3.51 -16.94 52.08
CA LYS A 100 4.01 -15.65 51.65
C LYS A 100 5.45 -15.78 51.11
N SER A 101 5.81 -14.86 50.22
CA SER A 101 7.16 -14.36 49.91
C SER A 101 8.25 -15.32 49.42
N SER A 102 8.72 -15.08 48.19
CA SER A 102 10.13 -14.70 47.97
C SER A 102 10.31 -14.10 46.58
N SER A 103 10.74 -12.85 46.58
CA SER A 103 11.16 -12.05 45.43
C SER A 103 12.41 -12.66 44.79
N LYS A 104 12.26 -13.37 43.67
CA LYS A 104 13.36 -13.66 42.76
C LYS A 104 13.46 -12.54 41.72
N LYS A 105 14.41 -11.64 41.97
CA LYS A 105 14.91 -10.64 41.03
C LYS A 105 15.57 -11.40 39.87
N SER A 106 14.79 -11.73 38.84
CA SER A 106 15.32 -12.27 37.59
C SER A 106 16.03 -11.13 36.86
N SER A 107 17.35 -11.17 36.89
CA SER A 107 18.19 -10.41 35.99
C SER A 107 17.77 -10.75 34.56
N LYS A 108 17.08 -9.79 33.90
CA LYS A 108 16.83 -9.78 32.45
C LYS A 108 18.19 -9.81 31.75
N LYS A 109 18.71 -11.01 31.53
CA LYS A 109 19.77 -11.27 30.56
C LYS A 109 19.10 -11.05 29.20
N SER A 110 19.29 -9.86 28.63
CA SER A 110 18.84 -9.58 27.27
C SER A 110 19.50 -10.61 26.37
N SER A 111 18.74 -11.62 25.96
CA SER A 111 19.13 -12.52 24.90
C SER A 111 19.32 -11.65 23.67
N LYS A 112 20.58 -11.36 23.33
CA LYS A 112 20.94 -10.93 21.98
C LYS A 112 20.47 -12.04 21.05
N VAL A 113 19.26 -11.89 20.54
CA VAL A 113 18.74 -12.69 19.44
C VAL A 113 19.70 -12.44 18.30
N SER A 114 20.48 -13.46 17.92
CA SER A 114 21.38 -13.38 16.78
C SER A 114 20.52 -13.27 15.52
N THR A 115 20.37 -12.05 15.01
CA THR A 115 19.85 -11.85 13.67
C THR A 115 20.87 -12.45 12.72
N LYS A 116 20.46 -13.45 11.93
CA LYS A 116 21.32 -13.98 10.87
C LYS A 116 21.71 -12.80 9.96
N PRO A 117 23.00 -12.60 9.66
CA PRO A 117 23.41 -11.53 8.78
C PRO A 117 22.77 -11.73 7.40
N ILE A 118 22.10 -10.69 6.91
CA ILE A 118 21.58 -10.65 5.53
C ILE A 118 22.73 -10.44 4.54
N LYS A 119 22.49 -10.70 3.26
CA LYS A 119 23.50 -10.56 2.21
C LYS A 119 24.11 -9.16 2.21
N SER A 120 25.42 -9.05 1.98
CA SER A 120 26.15 -7.78 2.03
C SER A 120 25.66 -6.72 1.03
N CYS A 121 25.06 -7.14 -0.09
CA CYS A 121 24.43 -6.27 -1.08
C CYS A 121 23.33 -5.38 -0.49
N TYR A 122 22.70 -5.77 0.63
CA TYR A 122 21.67 -4.98 1.31
C TYR A 122 22.21 -3.68 1.92
N LYS A 123 23.52 -3.48 1.97
CA LYS A 123 24.13 -2.17 2.26
C LYS A 123 23.93 -1.13 1.15
N LYS A 124 23.50 -1.56 -0.04
CA LYS A 124 23.13 -0.74 -1.21
C LYS A 124 21.97 -1.41 -1.97
N ALA A 125 20.94 -1.82 -1.24
CA ALA A 125 19.80 -2.53 -1.83
C ALA A 125 19.06 -1.60 -2.80
N ALA A 126 18.53 -2.14 -3.91
CA ALA A 126 17.57 -1.39 -4.72
C ALA A 126 16.32 -1.07 -3.89
N PHE A 127 15.83 0.15 -3.99
CA PHE A 127 14.71 0.62 -3.22
C PHE A 127 13.66 1.23 -4.13
N THR A 128 12.49 0.60 -4.16
CA THR A 128 11.36 1.01 -4.98
C THR A 128 10.12 1.14 -4.10
N GLN A 129 9.01 1.54 -4.69
CA GLN A 129 7.74 1.71 -3.99
C GLN A 129 6.60 1.07 -4.79
N TYR A 130 5.61 0.54 -4.08
CA TYR A 130 4.36 0.06 -4.67
C TYR A 130 3.14 0.49 -3.85
N TRP A 131 1.98 0.55 -4.51
CA TRP A 131 0.73 1.07 -3.93
C TRP A 131 -0.47 0.25 -4.37
N ILE A 132 -1.65 0.53 -3.78
CA ILE A 132 -2.90 -0.08 -4.22
C ILE A 132 -3.59 0.87 -5.21
N PRO A 133 -3.80 0.46 -6.47
CA PRO A 133 -4.61 1.20 -7.41
C PRO A 133 -6.06 1.20 -6.94
N LYS A 134 -6.70 2.37 -7.01
CA LYS A 134 -8.08 2.54 -6.54
C LYS A 134 -8.97 3.09 -7.65
N GLU A 135 -10.10 2.43 -7.87
CA GLU A 135 -11.10 2.85 -8.88
C GLU A 135 -11.56 4.29 -8.58
N GLY A 136 -11.38 5.16 -9.58
CA GLY A 136 -11.72 6.58 -9.55
C GLY A 136 -10.57 7.51 -9.13
N ASP A 137 -9.46 6.99 -8.61
CA ASP A 137 -8.31 7.80 -8.20
C ASP A 137 -7.33 8.00 -9.38
N LYS A 138 -6.39 8.94 -9.21
CA LYS A 138 -5.25 9.09 -10.12
C LYS A 138 -4.24 7.96 -9.91
N ASP A 139 -3.60 7.56 -11.00
CA ASP A 139 -2.54 6.55 -11.04
C ASP A 139 -1.58 6.84 -12.20
N MET A 140 -0.62 5.95 -12.43
CA MET A 140 0.40 6.05 -13.46
C MET A 140 0.47 4.77 -14.31
N LEU A 141 0.50 4.96 -15.63
CA LEU A 141 0.75 3.91 -16.61
C LEU A 141 2.25 3.57 -16.68
N ASN A 142 2.59 2.46 -17.34
CA ASN A 142 3.97 1.97 -17.46
C ASN A 142 4.92 2.90 -18.22
N ASP A 143 4.38 3.82 -19.01
CA ASP A 143 5.12 4.87 -19.72
C ASP A 143 5.30 6.14 -18.86
N GLY A 144 4.90 6.09 -17.60
CA GLY A 144 4.94 7.23 -16.68
C GLY A 144 3.77 8.20 -16.82
N LYS A 145 2.84 8.00 -17.76
CA LYS A 145 1.70 8.90 -17.96
C LYS A 145 0.71 8.78 -16.81
N THR A 146 0.38 9.92 -16.19
CA THR A 146 -0.70 9.97 -15.20
C THR A 146 -2.06 9.78 -15.85
N VAL A 147 -2.90 8.94 -15.25
CA VAL A 147 -4.27 8.63 -15.69
C VAL A 147 -5.21 8.66 -14.49
N THR A 148 -6.53 8.74 -14.74
CA THR A 148 -7.55 8.47 -13.71
C THR A 148 -8.17 7.11 -13.98
N LEU A 149 -8.26 6.24 -12.97
CA LEU A 149 -8.78 4.88 -13.07
C LEU A 149 -10.31 4.87 -13.14
N SER A 150 -10.84 5.42 -14.24
CA SER A 150 -12.26 5.62 -14.49
C SER A 150 -12.54 5.54 -15.99
N GLY A 151 -13.82 5.45 -16.35
CA GLY A 151 -14.27 5.36 -17.74
C GLY A 151 -15.37 4.32 -17.93
N SER A 152 -15.64 3.96 -19.19
CA SER A 152 -16.62 2.94 -19.55
C SER A 152 -16.27 1.58 -18.96
N LYS A 153 -17.22 0.95 -18.27
CA LYS A 153 -17.04 -0.31 -17.55
C LYS A 153 -17.07 -1.52 -18.50
N SER A 154 -16.00 -1.72 -19.26
CA SER A 154 -15.88 -2.74 -20.31
C SER A 154 -15.23 -4.04 -19.85
N LYS A 155 -14.36 -4.01 -18.83
CA LYS A 155 -13.63 -5.21 -18.34
C LYS A 155 -14.31 -5.80 -17.12
N THR A 156 -14.27 -7.13 -17.01
CA THR A 156 -14.90 -7.87 -15.92
C THR A 156 -13.83 -8.46 -15.00
N LEU A 157 -13.85 -8.08 -13.72
CA LEU A 157 -13.08 -8.75 -12.68
C LEU A 157 -13.78 -10.07 -12.35
N LYS A 158 -13.14 -11.20 -12.66
CA LYS A 158 -13.67 -12.54 -12.40
C LYS A 158 -12.94 -13.22 -11.25
N SER A 159 -13.66 -14.01 -10.47
CA SER A 159 -13.05 -14.93 -9.50
C SER A 159 -12.41 -16.15 -10.19
N ASP A 160 -11.64 -16.93 -9.43
CA ASP A 160 -11.10 -18.21 -9.90
C ASP A 160 -12.21 -19.19 -10.32
N SER A 161 -13.40 -19.09 -9.72
CA SER A 161 -14.60 -19.84 -10.11
C SER A 161 -15.33 -19.29 -11.36
N GLY A 162 -14.82 -18.20 -11.96
CA GLY A 162 -15.43 -17.51 -13.09
C GLY A 162 -16.60 -16.58 -12.75
N SER A 163 -16.97 -16.46 -11.48
CA SER A 163 -18.03 -15.56 -11.02
C SER A 163 -17.61 -14.10 -11.18
N THR A 164 -18.54 -13.23 -11.56
CA THR A 164 -18.26 -11.80 -11.71
C THR A 164 -18.18 -11.12 -10.35
N ILE A 165 -17.08 -10.42 -10.09
CA ILE A 165 -16.91 -9.57 -8.91
C ILE A 165 -17.41 -8.15 -9.19
N ALA A 166 -16.96 -7.55 -10.30
CA ALA A 166 -17.36 -6.22 -10.74
C ALA A 166 -17.02 -6.01 -12.23
N LYS A 167 -17.59 -4.96 -12.83
CA LYS A 167 -17.12 -4.39 -14.09
C LYS A 167 -16.41 -3.07 -13.84
N VAL A 168 -15.26 -2.86 -14.48
CA VAL A 168 -14.39 -1.70 -14.34
C VAL A 168 -13.91 -1.20 -15.71
N ALA A 169 -13.34 0.01 -15.73
CA ALA A 169 -12.67 0.53 -16.91
C ALA A 169 -11.41 -0.27 -17.23
N GLU A 170 -10.96 -0.23 -18.49
CA GLU A 170 -9.81 -0.99 -18.95
C GLU A 170 -8.52 -0.67 -18.20
N ASN A 171 -8.20 0.61 -18.08
CA ASN A 171 -7.04 1.06 -17.29
C ASN A 171 -7.09 0.60 -15.82
N THR A 172 -8.29 0.50 -15.23
CA THR A 172 -8.47 0.03 -13.85
C THR A 172 -8.18 -1.46 -13.74
N PHE A 173 -8.68 -2.25 -14.71
CA PHE A 173 -8.40 -3.68 -14.79
C PHE A 173 -6.90 -3.96 -14.96
N ASP A 174 -6.25 -3.24 -15.87
CA ASP A 174 -4.83 -3.44 -16.17
C ASP A 174 -3.96 -3.07 -14.98
N LYS A 175 -4.26 -1.97 -14.28
CA LYS A 175 -3.55 -1.60 -13.04
C LYS A 175 -3.80 -2.62 -11.92
N PHE A 176 -5.02 -3.13 -11.76
CA PHE A 176 -5.30 -4.14 -10.72
C PHE A 176 -4.54 -5.45 -10.98
N GLN A 177 -4.40 -5.87 -12.24
CA GLN A 177 -3.57 -7.03 -12.60
C GLN A 177 -2.09 -6.76 -12.32
N MET A 178 -1.61 -5.59 -12.73
CA MET A 178 -0.20 -5.22 -12.63
C MET A 178 0.29 -5.11 -11.20
N GLU A 179 -0.46 -4.43 -10.34
CA GLU A 179 -0.09 -4.19 -8.95
C GLU A 179 -0.42 -5.40 -8.05
N GLY A 180 -1.17 -6.37 -8.56
CA GLY A 180 -1.56 -7.57 -7.82
C GLY A 180 -2.68 -7.38 -6.79
N THR A 181 -3.05 -6.12 -6.51
CA THR A 181 -4.12 -5.72 -5.59
C THR A 181 -4.91 -4.56 -6.20
N GLY A 182 -6.18 -4.40 -5.84
CA GLY A 182 -6.98 -3.25 -6.27
C GLY A 182 -8.13 -2.94 -5.31
N LEU A 183 -8.48 -1.67 -5.18
CA LEU A 183 -9.59 -1.20 -4.35
C LEU A 183 -10.69 -0.57 -5.19
N LEU A 184 -11.87 -1.18 -5.20
CA LEU A 184 -13.04 -0.64 -5.88
C LEU A 184 -13.64 0.53 -5.10
N LYS A 185 -14.36 1.42 -5.79
CA LYS A 185 -14.94 2.63 -5.18
C LYS A 185 -15.93 2.33 -4.04
N ASN A 186 -16.60 1.18 -4.13
CA ASN A 186 -17.52 0.68 -3.11
C ASN A 186 -16.83 0.05 -1.88
N GLY A 187 -15.49 0.01 -1.84
CA GLY A 187 -14.73 -0.54 -0.72
C GLY A 187 -14.41 -2.02 -0.82
N VAL A 188 -14.87 -2.71 -1.87
CA VAL A 188 -14.44 -4.09 -2.16
C VAL A 188 -12.99 -4.07 -2.60
N MET A 189 -12.14 -4.81 -1.89
CA MET A 189 -10.74 -5.01 -2.23
C MET A 189 -10.56 -6.38 -2.89
N VAL A 190 -9.70 -6.42 -3.90
CA VAL A 190 -9.34 -7.64 -4.60
C VAL A 190 -7.82 -7.81 -4.62
N ASN A 191 -7.36 -9.05 -4.50
CA ASN A 191 -5.99 -9.47 -4.82
C ASN A 191 -6.05 -10.39 -6.05
N LEU A 192 -4.93 -10.58 -6.76
CA LEU A 192 -4.82 -11.63 -7.77
C LEU A 192 -5.10 -13.01 -7.15
N GLY A 193 -5.81 -13.84 -7.92
CA GLY A 193 -6.19 -15.18 -7.52
C GLY A 193 -5.13 -16.23 -7.87
N ASP A 194 -5.60 -17.36 -8.38
CA ASP A 194 -4.75 -18.46 -8.83
C ASP A 194 -4.01 -18.12 -10.14
N SER A 195 -4.45 -17.10 -10.87
CA SER A 195 -3.82 -16.61 -12.10
C SER A 195 -3.77 -15.08 -12.15
N ASP A 196 -3.02 -14.55 -13.12
CA ASP A 196 -3.00 -13.12 -13.46
C ASP A 196 -4.32 -12.60 -14.03
N LYS A 197 -5.23 -13.48 -14.44
CA LYS A 197 -6.53 -13.14 -15.05
C LYS A 197 -7.71 -13.17 -14.08
N THR A 198 -7.48 -13.64 -12.87
CA THR A 198 -8.53 -13.88 -11.87
C THR A 198 -8.19 -13.15 -10.58
N PHE A 199 -9.23 -12.87 -9.81
CA PHE A 199 -9.14 -12.09 -8.59
C PHE A 199 -9.87 -12.77 -7.44
N GLN A 200 -9.34 -12.64 -6.23
CA GLN A 200 -10.04 -13.01 -5.01
C GLN A 200 -10.48 -11.77 -4.25
N LYS A 201 -11.69 -11.79 -3.69
CA LYS A 201 -12.13 -10.77 -2.74
C LYS A 201 -11.36 -10.92 -1.43
N VAL A 202 -10.82 -9.82 -0.93
CA VAL A 202 -10.09 -9.81 0.35
C VAL A 202 -11.08 -9.71 1.51
N ASP A 203 -10.90 -10.54 2.54
CA ASP A 203 -11.56 -10.37 3.83
C ASP A 203 -10.93 -9.19 4.58
N ARG A 204 -11.51 -8.01 4.40
CA ARG A 204 -10.99 -6.75 4.92
C ARG A 204 -11.05 -6.63 6.45
N SER A 205 -11.75 -7.53 7.13
CA SER A 205 -11.73 -7.60 8.60
C SER A 205 -10.41 -8.14 9.14
N LYS A 206 -9.67 -8.91 8.32
CA LYS A 206 -8.37 -9.50 8.65
C LYS A 206 -7.22 -8.79 7.93
N ALA A 207 -7.40 -8.52 6.64
CA ALA A 207 -6.42 -7.90 5.76
C ALA A 207 -6.96 -6.57 5.20
N PRO A 208 -7.10 -5.52 6.02
CA PRO A 208 -7.73 -4.26 5.64
C PRO A 208 -7.08 -3.56 4.44
N TYR A 209 -5.78 -3.84 4.22
CA TYR A 209 -4.94 -3.25 3.17
C TYR A 209 -4.40 -4.29 2.19
N GLY A 210 -5.01 -5.46 2.09
CA GLY A 210 -4.65 -6.47 1.11
C GLY A 210 -3.75 -7.58 1.65
N LEU A 211 -3.65 -8.63 0.85
CA LEU A 211 -2.79 -9.78 1.10
C LEU A 211 -1.41 -9.53 0.52
N GLY A 212 -0.38 -10.00 1.22
CA GLY A 212 1.00 -10.03 0.73
C GLY A 212 1.29 -11.32 -0.04
N SER A 213 2.44 -11.93 0.21
CA SER A 213 2.90 -13.10 -0.58
C SER A 213 2.12 -14.40 -0.35
N ASP A 214 1.31 -14.47 0.70
CA ASP A 214 0.42 -15.59 1.06
C ASP A 214 -0.87 -15.04 1.70
N ASP A 215 -1.95 -15.81 1.67
CA ASP A 215 -3.27 -15.44 2.21
C ASP A 215 -3.26 -15.16 3.72
N ASN A 216 -2.23 -15.61 4.45
CA ASN A 216 -2.08 -15.35 5.90
C ASN A 216 -1.13 -14.18 6.21
N ILE A 217 -0.58 -13.53 5.19
CA ILE A 217 0.32 -12.39 5.34
C ILE A 217 -0.44 -11.15 4.88
N HIS A 218 -0.50 -10.15 5.75
CA HIS A 218 -1.31 -8.97 5.50
C HIS A 218 -0.40 -7.75 5.33
N LEU A 219 -0.67 -6.97 4.30
CA LEU A 219 0.03 -5.72 4.07
C LEU A 219 -0.39 -4.68 5.12
N THR A 220 0.58 -3.89 5.56
CA THR A 220 0.39 -2.78 6.48
C THR A 220 1.10 -1.56 5.89
N PRO A 221 0.37 -0.46 5.64
CA PRO A 221 0.95 0.76 5.09
C PRO A 221 2.18 1.20 5.87
N TRP A 222 3.19 1.65 5.12
CA TRP A 222 4.40 2.26 5.67
C TRP A 222 5.33 1.30 6.42
N VAL A 223 5.03 0.01 6.53
CA VAL A 223 5.91 -0.94 7.23
C VAL A 223 6.11 -2.24 6.47
N SER A 224 5.22 -2.59 5.56
CA SER A 224 5.41 -3.76 4.70
C SER A 224 6.40 -3.46 3.57
N VAL A 225 7.29 -4.40 3.31
CA VAL A 225 8.15 -4.41 2.13
C VAL A 225 8.06 -5.74 1.40
N ALA A 226 8.22 -5.71 0.08
CA ALA A 226 8.40 -6.91 -0.73
C ALA A 226 9.89 -7.24 -0.89
N ALA A 227 10.27 -8.52 -0.75
CA ALA A 227 11.63 -8.99 -0.98
C ALA A 227 11.67 -10.51 -1.26
N ASN A 228 12.33 -10.94 -2.33
CA ASN A 228 12.33 -12.36 -2.74
C ASN A 228 13.40 -13.24 -2.09
N ASP A 229 14.45 -12.62 -1.53
CA ASP A 229 15.61 -13.34 -0.97
C ASP A 229 15.77 -13.12 0.54
N LEU A 230 14.73 -12.61 1.18
CA LEU A 230 14.58 -12.52 2.62
C LEU A 230 13.37 -13.33 3.07
N LYS A 231 13.42 -13.87 4.29
CA LYS A 231 12.30 -14.62 4.83
C LYS A 231 11.16 -13.67 5.20
N VAL A 232 9.93 -13.99 4.82
CA VAL A 232 8.71 -13.35 5.34
C VAL A 232 8.75 -13.23 6.88
N GLY A 233 8.30 -12.08 7.39
CA GLY A 233 8.29 -11.72 8.80
C GLY A 233 9.63 -11.19 9.31
N THR A 234 10.68 -11.18 8.50
CA THR A 234 11.97 -10.58 8.89
C THR A 234 11.78 -9.08 9.11
N ARG A 235 12.20 -8.60 10.29
CA ARG A 235 12.26 -7.17 10.60
C ARG A 235 13.57 -6.59 10.11
N LEU A 236 13.46 -5.46 9.45
CA LEU A 236 14.57 -4.75 8.83
C LEU A 236 14.60 -3.32 9.36
N TYR A 237 15.80 -2.80 9.52
CA TYR A 237 16.01 -1.37 9.67
C TYR A 237 16.58 -0.83 8.37
N VAL A 238 15.92 0.18 7.80
CA VAL A 238 16.31 0.91 6.60
C VAL A 238 16.72 2.31 7.03
N LYS A 239 18.01 2.61 6.96
CA LYS A 239 18.58 3.85 7.50
C LYS A 239 17.94 5.09 6.90
N GLU A 240 17.69 5.07 5.59
CA GLU A 240 17.18 6.19 4.82
C GLU A 240 15.67 6.43 5.03
N LEU A 241 14.96 5.50 5.69
CA LEU A 241 13.58 5.69 6.12
C LEU A 241 13.46 6.24 7.55
N ASP A 242 14.55 6.32 8.32
CA ASP A 242 14.52 6.83 9.69
C ASP A 242 14.51 8.36 9.68
N GLY A 243 13.51 8.95 10.36
CA GLY A 243 13.27 10.39 10.36
C GLY A 243 12.47 10.91 9.17
N VAL A 244 12.09 10.06 8.20
CA VAL A 244 11.28 10.49 7.05
C VAL A 244 9.87 10.88 7.49
N LYS A 245 9.42 12.08 7.10
CA LYS A 245 8.04 12.51 7.29
C LYS A 245 7.15 11.86 6.25
N LEU A 246 6.23 11.00 6.70
CA LEU A 246 5.24 10.35 5.86
C LEU A 246 4.17 11.36 5.39
N PRO A 247 3.48 11.07 4.27
CA PRO A 247 2.43 11.95 3.73
C PRO A 247 1.28 12.27 4.69
N ASP A 248 1.07 11.47 5.74
CA ASP A 248 0.06 11.68 6.78
C ASP A 248 0.60 12.41 8.03
N GLY A 249 1.85 12.89 7.97
CA GLY A 249 2.48 13.71 9.00
C GLY A 249 3.24 12.93 10.08
N LYS A 250 3.13 11.60 10.13
CA LYS A 250 3.93 10.79 11.04
C LYS A 250 5.40 10.73 10.60
N THR A 251 6.30 10.50 11.54
CA THR A 251 7.73 10.31 11.25
C THR A 251 8.07 8.82 11.32
N HIS A 252 8.60 8.27 10.23
CA HIS A 252 8.99 6.87 10.15
C HIS A 252 10.31 6.61 10.91
N ASN A 253 10.43 5.47 11.58
CA ASN A 253 11.57 5.11 12.45
C ASN A 253 12.57 4.13 11.80
N GLY A 254 12.50 4.01 10.47
CA GLY A 254 13.31 3.07 9.68
C GLY A 254 12.89 1.59 9.75
N CYS A 255 11.94 1.21 10.60
CA CYS A 255 11.59 -0.19 10.81
C CYS A 255 10.50 -0.69 9.87
N VAL A 256 10.82 -1.75 9.12
CA VAL A 256 9.92 -2.41 8.17
C VAL A 256 9.94 -3.93 8.34
N ARG A 257 9.03 -4.63 7.66
CA ARG A 257 8.87 -6.08 7.70
C ARG A 257 8.65 -6.64 6.30
N VAL A 258 9.33 -7.75 6.01
CA VAL A 258 9.10 -8.49 4.77
C VAL A 258 7.74 -9.16 4.85
N ASP A 259 6.76 -8.65 4.11
CA ASP A 259 5.39 -9.17 4.08
C ASP A 259 4.96 -9.61 2.68
N ASP A 260 5.81 -9.41 1.68
CA ASP A 260 5.42 -9.59 0.29
C ASP A 260 6.59 -10.05 -0.59
N GLU A 261 6.28 -10.46 -1.81
CA GLU A 261 7.22 -10.92 -2.82
C GLU A 261 6.94 -10.24 -4.17
N GLY A 262 8.00 -9.86 -4.87
CA GLY A 262 7.91 -9.19 -6.17
C GLY A 262 8.11 -10.15 -7.33
N TRP A 263 7.33 -9.99 -8.40
CA TRP A 263 7.37 -10.91 -9.55
C TRP A 263 8.69 -10.82 -10.33
N SER A 264 9.33 -9.64 -10.33
CA SER A 264 10.53 -9.34 -11.12
C SER A 264 11.84 -9.33 -10.30
N PHE A 265 11.79 -9.54 -8.99
CA PHE A 265 12.98 -9.30 -8.17
C PHE A 265 14.00 -10.43 -8.28
N ASN A 266 15.26 -10.04 -8.43
CA ASN A 266 16.41 -10.94 -8.54
C ASN A 266 17.28 -10.96 -7.27
N GLY A 267 16.76 -10.42 -6.16
CA GLY A 267 17.42 -10.32 -4.86
C GLY A 267 18.01 -8.94 -4.57
N CYS A 268 18.33 -8.67 -3.30
CA CYS A 268 18.90 -7.39 -2.84
C CYS A 268 18.07 -6.15 -3.25
N GLN A 269 16.75 -6.31 -3.25
CA GLN A 269 15.77 -5.29 -3.59
C GLN A 269 14.68 -5.29 -2.53
N LEU A 270 14.28 -4.10 -2.09
CA LEU A 270 13.10 -3.87 -1.28
C LEU A 270 12.14 -2.99 -2.08
N ASP A 271 10.86 -3.35 -2.02
CA ASP A 271 9.78 -2.53 -2.54
C ASP A 271 8.90 -2.08 -1.38
N PHE A 272 8.78 -0.78 -1.18
CA PHE A 272 8.15 -0.21 0.00
C PHE A 272 6.66 0.03 -0.23
N PHE A 273 5.83 -0.56 0.62
CA PHE A 273 4.38 -0.44 0.50
C PHE A 273 3.88 0.92 1.01
N VAL A 274 3.62 1.83 0.08
CA VAL A 274 3.23 3.23 0.38
C VAL A 274 1.72 3.49 0.25
N LEU A 275 0.94 2.42 0.02
CA LEU A 275 -0.52 2.39 -0.06
C LEU A 275 -1.17 3.19 -1.20
N GLN A 276 -0.76 4.43 -1.45
CA GLN A 276 -1.44 5.38 -2.35
C GLN A 276 -0.49 5.92 -3.42
N PHE A 277 -0.97 6.11 -4.65
CA PHE A 277 -0.18 6.74 -5.71
C PHE A 277 0.28 8.16 -5.33
N THR A 278 -0.57 8.96 -4.68
CA THR A 278 -0.18 10.31 -4.22
C THR A 278 0.88 10.29 -3.12
N ALA A 279 0.99 9.17 -2.38
CA ALA A 279 2.07 8.99 -1.42
C ALA A 279 3.37 8.66 -2.12
N TYR A 280 3.33 7.75 -3.10
CA TYR A 280 4.45 7.47 -3.99
C TYR A 280 5.02 8.76 -4.58
N GLN A 281 4.18 9.62 -5.16
CA GLN A 281 4.63 10.89 -5.74
C GLN A 281 5.37 11.79 -4.75
N LYS A 282 4.91 11.86 -3.49
CA LYS A 282 5.56 12.67 -2.46
C LYS A 282 6.89 12.07 -1.98
N LEU A 283 6.98 10.75 -1.98
CA LEU A 283 8.12 10.02 -1.44
C LEU A 283 9.20 9.76 -2.50
N ASP A 284 8.87 9.70 -3.80
CA ASP A 284 9.84 9.47 -4.88
C ASP A 284 10.92 10.57 -4.96
N ASP A 285 10.53 11.81 -4.66
CA ASP A 285 11.44 12.96 -4.58
C ASP A 285 12.31 12.94 -3.31
N LEU A 286 11.87 12.24 -2.27
CA LEU A 286 12.50 12.25 -0.94
C LEU A 286 13.41 11.03 -0.71
N LEU A 287 13.03 9.87 -1.26
CA LEU A 287 13.68 8.60 -0.98
C LEU A 287 14.71 8.28 -2.07
N PRO A 288 15.90 7.78 -1.71
CA PRO A 288 16.90 7.41 -2.69
C PRO A 288 16.57 6.05 -3.34
N GLU A 289 17.06 5.84 -4.57
CA GLU A 289 16.92 4.57 -5.30
C GLU A 289 17.70 3.41 -4.66
N LYS A 290 18.62 3.72 -3.74
CA LYS A 290 19.46 2.76 -3.04
C LYS A 290 19.45 3.05 -1.54
N VAL A 291 19.29 2.01 -0.75
CA VAL A 291 19.20 2.12 0.71
C VAL A 291 20.14 1.15 1.43
N THR A 292 20.45 1.49 2.67
CA THR A 292 21.23 0.71 3.61
C THR A 292 20.29 -0.05 4.54
N VAL A 293 20.27 -1.38 4.40
CA VAL A 293 19.38 -2.26 5.14
C VAL A 293 20.19 -3.17 6.07
N SER A 294 19.70 -3.34 7.29
CA SER A 294 20.17 -4.34 8.24
C SER A 294 19.02 -5.19 8.75
N SER A 295 19.28 -6.47 9.03
CA SER A 295 18.34 -7.31 9.78
C SER A 295 18.46 -6.97 11.26
N GLN A 296 17.40 -6.37 11.79
CA GLN A 296 17.37 -5.85 13.15
C GLN A 296 15.99 -6.13 13.74
N ASN A 297 15.95 -6.65 14.96
CA ASN A 297 14.70 -6.80 15.70
C ASN A 297 14.26 -5.45 16.29
N CYS A 298 13.98 -4.48 15.41
CA CYS A 298 13.50 -3.18 15.81
C CYS A 298 11.96 -3.17 15.95
N GLU A 299 11.44 -2.11 16.56
CA GLU A 299 10.01 -1.98 16.82
C GLU A 299 9.30 -1.41 15.59
N ILE A 300 8.31 -2.15 15.09
CA ILE A 300 7.43 -1.66 14.01
C ILE A 300 6.34 -0.83 14.67
N LEU A 301 6.26 0.45 14.29
CA LEU A 301 5.23 1.35 14.78
C LEU A 301 3.97 1.27 13.92
N ASP A 302 2.85 1.74 14.48
CA ASP A 302 1.60 1.90 13.74
C ASP A 302 1.50 3.31 13.14
N TYR A 303 1.56 3.35 11.82
CA TYR A 303 1.43 4.57 11.02
C TYR A 303 0.02 4.76 10.44
N VAL A 304 -0.94 3.89 10.76
CA VAL A 304 -2.30 4.00 10.24
C VAL A 304 -3.07 5.12 10.95
N THR A 305 -3.31 6.21 10.22
CA THR A 305 -4.14 7.34 10.65
C THR A 305 -5.59 7.21 10.17
N ASP A 306 -6.49 8.08 10.66
CA ASP A 306 -7.88 8.12 10.16
C ASP A 306 -7.95 8.55 8.69
N SER A 307 -7.01 9.37 8.21
CA SER A 307 -6.87 9.66 6.78
C SER A 307 -6.55 8.42 5.96
N VAL A 308 -5.65 7.55 6.47
CA VAL A 308 -5.33 6.27 5.83
C VAL A 308 -6.55 5.36 5.78
N LYS A 309 -7.27 5.21 6.90
CA LYS A 309 -8.50 4.41 6.98
C LYS A 309 -9.60 4.95 6.05
N LYS A 310 -9.79 6.27 6.03
CA LYS A 310 -10.77 6.94 5.16
C LYS A 310 -10.46 6.72 3.68
N TRP A 311 -9.19 6.88 3.28
CA TRP A 311 -8.78 6.59 1.90
C TRP A 311 -9.06 5.13 1.54
N ALA A 312 -8.73 4.21 2.44
CA ALA A 312 -8.94 2.78 2.28
C ALA A 312 -10.42 2.37 2.40
N VAL A 313 -11.36 3.29 2.65
CA VAL A 313 -12.79 2.95 2.79
C VAL A 313 -13.01 1.95 3.94
N ILE A 314 -12.35 2.17 5.07
CA ILE A 314 -12.50 1.37 6.30
C ILE A 314 -13.35 2.18 7.29
N ASN A 315 -14.25 1.50 8.01
CA ASN A 315 -15.17 2.09 9.00
C ASN A 315 -16.14 3.14 8.42
N LYS A 316 -16.70 2.87 7.23
CA LYS A 316 -17.83 3.64 6.70
C LYS A 316 -19.14 3.24 7.39
#